data_AF-A0A914SQM0-F1
#
_entry.id   AF-A0A914SQM0-F1
#
_cell.length_a   1.000
_cell.length_b   1.000
_cell.length_c   1.000
_cell.angle_alpha   90.00
_cell.angle_beta   90.00
_cell.angle_gamma   90.00
#
_symmetry.space_group_name_H-M   'P 1'
#
loop_
_entity.id
_entity.type
_entity.pdbx_description
1 polymer ?
#
loop_
_entity_poly.entity_id
_entity_poly.type
_entity_poly.pdbx_seq_one_letter_code
_entity_poly.pdbx_strand_id
1 'polypeptide(L)'
;MVLRFNDKGLHALADYTRLWMNYTIGEMSIDSYSHKIHKGIAAGDLNLQNISVSRFYPPLIRYRSSEHSLYMTTLGGQVELQAEWELESAFLSLFTFPFRGEVLGRIAGLQSEISVQINPSTNEFFIHHCTARFHDFRIRLSGSMAADILHWFRTILGKAMKRKVEETYCKMISEKLLPWLQYQITKFPGYLEINFGENIKLSQSLHSIAMTNSHIDLRMKNKFVTNGHLIETLSTLPSSIPNNDLESLYNQKMMELFIDEPTLQEVVSAAHFSDQFKANITSPFLKTDCEMLCLGTLFPELGAELGPTSLIVEVKTLASPIIRLFEKRAFVFLNASVEIFDLNILKKNSTNRVENDIIDNNVDITNPVLLDPVISIEVSGEAELFLIIENRKLEGKLRLRNTKAIVLESKLSDMSQK
;
A
#
# COMPACT_ATOMS: atom_id res chain seq x y z
N MET A 1 9.14 -1.11 7.36
CA MET A 1 7.70 -0.96 7.08
C MET A 1 6.85 -2.22 7.30
N VAL A 2 5.86 -2.09 8.18
CA VAL A 2 4.77 -3.07 8.37
C VAL A 2 3.43 -2.33 8.27
N LEU A 3 2.46 -2.91 7.56
CA LEU A 3 1.10 -2.41 7.45
C LEU A 3 0.17 -3.31 8.24
N ARG A 4 -0.51 -2.76 9.24
CA ARG A 4 -1.41 -3.50 10.12
C ARG A 4 -2.85 -3.13 9.82
N PHE A 5 -3.68 -4.14 9.57
CA PHE A 5 -5.13 -4.01 9.45
C PHE A 5 -5.79 -4.64 10.66
N ASN A 6 -6.57 -3.85 11.39
CA ASN A 6 -7.31 -4.32 12.56
C ASN A 6 -8.75 -4.72 12.18
N ASP A 7 -9.57 -5.04 13.19
CA ASP A 7 -10.99 -5.40 13.00
C ASP A 7 -11.80 -4.39 12.19
N LYS A 8 -11.51 -3.08 12.30
CA LYS A 8 -12.20 -2.05 11.49
C LYS A 8 -11.77 -2.10 10.03
N GLY A 9 -10.49 -2.35 9.77
CA GLY A 9 -9.99 -2.63 8.42
C GLY A 9 -10.63 -3.88 7.81
N LEU A 10 -10.79 -4.94 8.60
CA LEU A 10 -11.49 -6.16 8.18
C LEU A 10 -12.99 -5.94 7.93
N HIS A 11 -13.62 -5.01 8.66
CA HIS A 11 -15.00 -4.61 8.40
C HIS A 11 -15.12 -3.85 7.07
N ALA A 12 -14.21 -2.92 6.79
CA ALA A 12 -14.16 -2.23 5.51
C ALA A 12 -13.92 -3.22 4.34
N LEU A 13 -13.05 -4.21 4.53
CA LEU A 13 -12.85 -5.30 3.57
C LEU A 13 -14.16 -6.05 3.31
N ALA A 14 -14.96 -6.31 4.34
CA ALA A 14 -16.27 -6.96 4.19
C ALA A 14 -17.22 -6.16 3.30
N ASP A 15 -17.27 -4.84 3.45
CA ASP A 15 -18.08 -3.96 2.60
C ASP A 15 -17.61 -3.98 1.15
N TYR A 16 -16.29 -3.97 0.91
CA TYR A 16 -15.72 -4.10 -0.43
C TYR A 16 -16.04 -5.46 -1.07
N THR A 17 -15.89 -6.56 -0.32
CA THR A 17 -16.27 -7.90 -0.79
C THR A 17 -17.76 -7.96 -1.13
N ARG A 18 -18.61 -7.29 -0.34
CA ARG A 18 -20.06 -7.22 -0.59
C ARG A 18 -20.37 -6.52 -1.92
N LEU A 19 -19.68 -5.41 -2.19
CA LEU A 19 -19.80 -4.69 -3.47
C LEU A 19 -19.29 -5.54 -4.63
N TRP A 20 -18.11 -6.17 -4.49
CA TRP A 20 -17.54 -7.06 -5.49
C TRP A 20 -18.48 -8.22 -5.82
N MET A 21 -19.10 -8.84 -4.81
CA MET A 21 -20.10 -9.90 -4.99
C MET A 21 -21.31 -9.39 -5.76
N ASN A 22 -21.78 -8.18 -5.45
CA ASN A 22 -22.93 -7.60 -6.15
C ASN A 22 -22.70 -7.49 -7.66
N TYR A 23 -21.52 -7.00 -8.06
CA TYR A 23 -21.14 -6.91 -9.47
C TYR A 23 -20.87 -8.29 -10.10
N THR A 24 -20.06 -9.13 -9.44
CA THR A 24 -19.57 -10.38 -10.04
C THR A 24 -20.61 -11.48 -10.10
N ILE A 25 -21.48 -11.57 -9.07
CA ILE A 25 -22.53 -12.60 -8.99
C ILE A 25 -23.75 -12.18 -9.80
N GLY A 26 -24.06 -10.88 -9.85
CA GLY A 26 -25.16 -10.36 -10.65
C GLY A 26 -25.03 -10.70 -12.14
N GLU A 27 -23.80 -10.82 -12.65
CA GLU A 27 -23.53 -11.12 -14.06
C GLU A 27 -23.17 -12.60 -14.34
N MET A 28 -23.32 -13.49 -13.35
CA MET A 28 -22.88 -14.88 -13.47
C MET A 28 -23.92 -15.77 -14.17
N SER A 29 -23.46 -16.55 -15.15
CA SER A 29 -24.16 -17.73 -15.67
C SER A 29 -23.74 -18.98 -14.88
N ILE A 30 -24.70 -19.85 -14.55
CA ILE A 30 -24.46 -21.14 -13.91
C ILE A 30 -24.54 -22.23 -14.98
N ASP A 31 -23.61 -23.20 -14.92
CA ASP A 31 -23.60 -24.34 -15.84
C ASP A 31 -24.93 -25.10 -15.85
N SER A 32 -25.29 -25.64 -17.01
CA SER A 32 -26.48 -26.47 -17.16
C SER A 32 -26.44 -27.68 -16.21
N TYR A 33 -27.63 -28.12 -15.80
CA TYR A 33 -27.79 -29.18 -14.81
C TYR A 33 -28.77 -30.22 -15.32
N SER A 34 -28.41 -31.50 -15.25
CA SER A 34 -29.30 -32.61 -15.59
C SER A 34 -29.58 -33.47 -14.36
N HIS A 35 -30.84 -33.85 -14.17
CA HIS A 35 -31.29 -34.72 -13.09
C HIS A 35 -32.14 -35.87 -13.62
N LYS A 36 -31.75 -37.09 -13.27
CA LYS A 36 -32.49 -38.29 -13.65
C LYS A 36 -33.59 -38.61 -12.66
N ILE A 37 -34.83 -38.62 -13.13
CA ILE A 37 -36.02 -39.04 -12.38
C ILE A 37 -36.23 -40.53 -12.63
N HIS A 38 -36.10 -41.35 -11.58
CA HIS A 38 -36.11 -42.81 -11.72
C HIS A 38 -37.50 -43.48 -11.67
N LYS A 39 -38.53 -42.78 -11.17
CA LYS A 39 -39.86 -43.38 -10.92
C LYS A 39 -41.00 -42.41 -11.23
N GLY A 40 -42.14 -42.96 -11.64
CA GLY A 40 -43.38 -42.22 -11.93
C GLY A 40 -43.53 -41.83 -13.40
N ILE A 41 -44.63 -41.15 -13.72
CA ILE A 41 -44.94 -40.69 -15.09
C ILE A 41 -43.91 -39.70 -15.63
N ALA A 42 -43.16 -39.02 -14.76
CA ALA A 42 -42.07 -38.13 -15.12
C ALA A 42 -40.70 -38.82 -15.17
N ALA A 43 -40.65 -40.16 -15.16
CA ALA A 43 -39.39 -40.89 -15.27
C ALA A 43 -38.68 -40.53 -16.58
N GLY A 44 -37.45 -40.05 -16.47
CA GLY A 44 -36.77 -39.35 -17.55
C GLY A 44 -35.64 -38.45 -17.07
N ASP A 45 -35.04 -37.71 -17.98
CA ASP A 45 -33.95 -36.77 -17.69
C ASP A 45 -34.50 -35.33 -17.72
N LEU A 46 -34.40 -34.62 -16.59
CA LEU A 46 -34.75 -33.21 -16.47
C LEU A 46 -33.49 -32.37 -16.67
N ASN A 47 -33.47 -31.58 -17.74
CA ASN A 47 -32.39 -30.68 -18.08
C ASN A 47 -32.78 -29.24 -17.73
N LEU A 48 -31.93 -28.56 -16.98
CA LEU A 48 -31.97 -27.12 -16.71
C LEU A 48 -30.89 -26.44 -17.54
N GLN A 49 -31.29 -25.49 -18.36
CA GLN A 49 -30.42 -24.75 -19.26
C GLN A 49 -30.55 -23.24 -19.02
N ASN A 50 -29.59 -22.47 -19.52
CA ASN A 50 -29.59 -21.01 -19.44
C ASN A 50 -29.82 -20.45 -18.02
N ILE A 51 -29.20 -21.09 -17.02
CA ILE A 51 -29.35 -20.67 -15.62
C ILE A 51 -28.61 -19.33 -15.43
N SER A 52 -29.37 -18.28 -15.17
CA SER A 52 -28.89 -16.91 -14.99
C SER A 52 -29.36 -16.33 -13.67
N VAL A 53 -28.58 -15.39 -13.13
CA VAL A 53 -28.94 -14.61 -11.95
C VAL A 53 -29.73 -13.39 -12.41
N SER A 54 -31.02 -13.32 -12.06
CA SER A 54 -31.86 -12.17 -12.40
C SER A 54 -31.73 -11.04 -11.38
N ARG A 55 -31.51 -11.39 -10.11
CA ARG A 55 -31.25 -10.41 -9.05
C ARG A 55 -30.42 -11.03 -7.94
N PHE A 56 -29.43 -10.27 -7.46
CA PHE A 56 -28.61 -10.67 -6.32
C PHE A 56 -28.67 -9.59 -5.23
N TYR A 57 -28.91 -10.05 -4.00
CA TYR A 57 -28.83 -9.24 -2.79
C TYR A 57 -27.71 -9.82 -1.93
N PRO A 58 -26.58 -9.11 -1.79
CA PRO A 58 -25.42 -9.67 -1.14
C PRO A 58 -25.68 -9.88 0.37
N PRO A 59 -25.09 -10.93 0.97
CA PRO A 59 -25.24 -11.19 2.39
C PRO A 59 -24.47 -10.16 3.24
N LEU A 60 -24.73 -10.16 4.54
CA LEU A 60 -23.81 -9.53 5.49
C LEU A 60 -22.54 -10.38 5.54
N ILE A 61 -21.37 -9.75 5.41
CA ILE A 61 -20.08 -10.42 5.44
C ILE A 61 -19.33 -9.96 6.69
N ARG A 62 -18.64 -10.89 7.36
CA ARG A 62 -17.74 -10.58 8.46
C ARG A 62 -16.45 -11.37 8.32
N TYR A 63 -15.34 -10.64 8.31
CA TYR A 63 -14.01 -11.20 8.42
C TYR A 63 -13.56 -11.26 9.88
N ARG A 64 -12.86 -12.33 10.25
CA ARG A 64 -12.17 -12.47 11.54
C ARG A 64 -10.81 -13.09 11.30
N SER A 65 -9.78 -12.47 11.84
CA SER A 65 -8.42 -13.01 11.78
C SER A 65 -8.19 -13.99 12.93
N SER A 66 -7.34 -14.98 12.69
CA SER A 66 -6.80 -15.92 13.66
C SER A 66 -5.32 -16.14 13.33
N GLU A 67 -4.54 -16.71 14.25
CA GLU A 67 -3.09 -16.94 14.06
C GLU A 67 -2.72 -17.61 12.73
N HIS A 68 -3.58 -18.51 12.23
CA HIS A 68 -3.30 -19.31 11.04
C HIS A 68 -4.30 -19.10 9.91
N SER A 69 -5.41 -18.39 10.13
CA SER A 69 -6.51 -18.35 9.16
C SER A 69 -7.33 -17.08 9.23
N LEU A 70 -7.75 -16.60 8.07
CA LEU A 70 -8.75 -15.57 7.90
C LEU A 70 -10.11 -16.22 7.66
N TYR A 71 -11.03 -16.05 8.62
CA TYR A 71 -12.39 -16.55 8.52
C TYR A 71 -13.30 -15.50 7.87
N MET A 72 -13.96 -15.87 6.78
CA MET A 72 -15.05 -15.13 6.18
C MET A 72 -16.36 -15.83 6.50
N THR A 73 -17.22 -15.15 7.25
CA THR A 73 -18.57 -15.62 7.56
C THR A 73 -19.60 -14.77 6.83
N THR A 74 -20.65 -15.42 6.34
CA THR A 74 -21.78 -14.70 5.72
C THR A 74 -23.09 -15.05 6.41
N LEU A 75 -23.99 -14.06 6.45
CA LEU A 75 -25.32 -14.21 7.03
C LEU A 75 -26.35 -13.46 6.19
N GLY A 76 -27.41 -14.16 5.77
CA GLY A 76 -28.53 -13.56 5.04
C GLY A 76 -28.31 -13.59 3.53
N GLY A 77 -28.65 -12.52 2.83
CA GLY A 77 -28.56 -12.48 1.37
C GLY A 77 -29.64 -13.30 0.66
N GLN A 78 -29.81 -12.99 -0.61
CA GLN A 78 -30.83 -13.59 -1.47
C GLN A 78 -30.37 -13.57 -2.93
N VAL A 79 -30.69 -14.62 -3.67
CA VAL A 79 -30.51 -14.67 -5.11
C VAL A 79 -31.82 -15.10 -5.78
N GLU A 80 -32.17 -14.42 -6.85
CA GLU A 80 -33.24 -14.77 -7.77
C GLU A 80 -32.59 -15.33 -9.04
N LEU A 81 -33.01 -16.53 -9.43
CA LEU A 81 -32.50 -17.28 -10.57
C LEU A 81 -33.60 -17.44 -11.60
N GLN A 82 -33.22 -17.38 -12.87
CA GLN A 82 -34.06 -17.76 -14.00
C GLN A 82 -33.36 -18.86 -14.79
N ALA A 83 -34.11 -19.88 -15.20
CA ALA A 83 -33.59 -20.95 -16.04
C ALA A 83 -34.70 -21.50 -16.95
N GLU A 84 -34.30 -22.18 -18.00
CA GLU A 84 -35.18 -22.98 -18.85
C GLU A 84 -35.11 -24.44 -18.40
N TRP A 85 -36.24 -25.15 -18.43
CA TRP A 85 -36.29 -26.58 -18.14
C TRP A 85 -36.84 -27.37 -19.32
N GLU A 86 -36.31 -28.57 -19.50
CA GLU A 86 -36.74 -29.55 -20.49
C GLU A 86 -36.79 -30.93 -19.84
N LEU A 87 -37.89 -31.65 -20.01
CA LEU A 87 -38.05 -33.01 -19.51
C LEU A 87 -38.10 -34.01 -20.67
N GLU A 88 -37.11 -34.88 -20.72
CA GLU A 88 -37.05 -36.01 -21.65
C GLU A 88 -37.55 -37.27 -20.95
N SER A 89 -38.84 -37.59 -21.11
CA SER A 89 -39.45 -38.79 -20.54
C SER A 89 -39.93 -39.74 -21.64
N ALA A 90 -39.52 -41.01 -21.56
CA ALA A 90 -39.98 -42.05 -22.48
C ALA A 90 -41.48 -42.36 -22.36
N PHE A 91 -42.09 -42.08 -21.20
CA PHE A 91 -43.52 -42.27 -20.98
C PHE A 91 -44.31 -41.09 -21.55
N LEU A 92 -43.84 -39.87 -21.30
CA LEU A 92 -44.53 -38.66 -21.76
C LEU A 92 -44.28 -38.36 -23.25
N SER A 93 -43.19 -38.85 -23.84
CA SER A 93 -42.88 -38.67 -25.26
C SER A 93 -43.95 -39.26 -26.20
N LEU A 94 -44.75 -40.21 -25.71
CA LEU A 94 -45.93 -40.75 -26.42
C LEU A 94 -46.99 -39.68 -26.72
N PHE A 95 -47.02 -38.57 -25.97
CA PHE A 95 -48.00 -37.51 -26.13
C PHE A 95 -47.60 -36.45 -27.16
N THR A 96 -46.49 -36.58 -27.90
CA THR A 96 -46.03 -35.66 -28.98
C THR A 96 -45.78 -34.19 -28.62
N PHE A 97 -46.06 -33.74 -27.39
CA PHE A 97 -45.82 -32.36 -26.94
C PHE A 97 -44.45 -32.22 -26.26
N PRO A 98 -43.67 -31.16 -26.55
CA PRO A 98 -42.42 -30.89 -25.86
C PRO A 98 -42.68 -30.42 -24.42
N PHE A 99 -42.09 -31.10 -23.43
CA PHE A 99 -42.19 -30.72 -22.02
C PHE A 99 -41.08 -29.74 -21.67
N ARG A 100 -41.32 -28.48 -22.01
CA ARG A 100 -40.41 -27.37 -21.75
C ARG A 100 -41.12 -26.24 -20.99
N GLY A 101 -40.33 -25.38 -20.37
CA GLY A 101 -40.82 -24.18 -19.73
C GLY A 101 -39.74 -23.40 -18.99
N GLU A 102 -40.18 -22.51 -18.11
CA GLU A 102 -39.29 -21.63 -17.35
C GLU A 102 -39.35 -21.93 -15.84
N VAL A 103 -38.20 -21.75 -15.20
CA VAL A 103 -37.98 -21.88 -13.77
C VAL A 103 -37.62 -20.52 -13.22
N LEU A 104 -38.42 -20.03 -12.26
CA LEU A 104 -38.05 -18.91 -11.41
C LEU A 104 -37.71 -19.43 -10.02
N GLY A 105 -36.42 -19.37 -9.67
CA GLY A 105 -35.88 -19.76 -8.38
C GLY A 105 -35.66 -18.55 -7.49
N ARG A 106 -36.01 -18.66 -6.21
CA ARG A 106 -35.59 -17.74 -5.16
C ARG A 106 -34.88 -18.52 -4.07
N ILE A 107 -33.67 -18.11 -3.77
CA ILE A 107 -32.82 -18.72 -2.74
C ILE A 107 -32.50 -17.62 -1.72
N ALA A 108 -32.66 -17.90 -0.44
CA ALA A 108 -32.42 -16.91 0.60
C ALA A 108 -31.82 -17.52 1.87
N GLY A 109 -31.21 -16.65 2.68
CA GLY A 109 -30.63 -17.04 3.97
C GLY A 109 -29.35 -17.84 3.78
N LEU A 110 -28.41 -17.32 3.00
CA LEU A 110 -27.05 -17.84 2.91
C LEU A 110 -26.38 -17.72 4.29
N GLN A 111 -25.83 -18.85 4.72
CA GLN A 111 -24.90 -18.95 5.82
C GLN A 111 -23.66 -19.66 5.30
N SER A 112 -22.53 -18.97 5.29
CA SER A 112 -21.27 -19.58 4.90
C SER A 112 -20.19 -19.35 5.93
N GLU A 113 -19.29 -20.31 6.03
CA GLU A 113 -18.06 -20.21 6.80
C GLU A 113 -16.90 -20.67 5.92
N ILE A 114 -15.98 -19.74 5.67
CA ILE A 114 -14.85 -19.93 4.77
C ILE A 114 -13.58 -19.60 5.53
N SER A 115 -12.70 -20.59 5.64
CA SER A 115 -11.39 -20.44 6.26
C SER A 115 -10.34 -20.34 5.18
N VAL A 116 -9.69 -19.19 5.10
CA VAL A 116 -8.59 -18.92 4.18
C VAL A 116 -7.28 -19.01 4.95
N GLN A 117 -6.36 -19.82 4.47
CA GLN A 117 -4.99 -19.91 4.98
C GLN A 117 -4.04 -19.24 4.01
N ILE A 118 -2.91 -18.77 4.54
CA ILE A 118 -1.87 -18.10 3.76
C ILE A 118 -0.61 -18.95 3.87
N ASN A 119 -0.06 -19.35 2.74
CA ASN A 119 1.19 -20.08 2.71
C ASN A 119 2.33 -19.12 3.10
N PRO A 120 3.09 -19.38 4.18
CA PRO A 120 4.13 -18.47 4.66
C PRO A 120 5.30 -18.32 3.67
N SER A 121 5.53 -19.30 2.79
CA SER A 121 6.65 -19.29 1.84
C SER A 121 6.33 -18.53 0.55
N THR A 122 5.08 -18.63 0.07
CA THR A 122 4.67 -18.05 -1.22
C THR A 122 3.75 -16.84 -1.08
N ASN A 123 3.22 -16.58 0.13
CA ASN A 123 2.13 -15.63 0.40
C ASN A 123 0.86 -15.90 -0.44
N GLU A 124 0.69 -17.14 -0.90
CA GLU A 124 -0.50 -17.54 -1.65
C GLU A 124 -1.63 -17.86 -0.70
N PHE A 125 -2.82 -17.42 -1.08
CA PHE A 125 -4.03 -17.68 -0.32
C PHE A 125 -4.67 -18.96 -0.83
N PHE A 126 -5.06 -19.84 0.08
CA PHE A 126 -5.81 -21.05 -0.27
C PHE A 126 -6.97 -21.27 0.69
N ILE A 127 -8.04 -21.89 0.18
CA ILE A 127 -9.20 -22.24 0.99
C ILE A 127 -8.89 -23.54 1.72
N HIS A 128 -8.80 -23.47 3.05
CA HIS A 128 -8.70 -24.66 3.90
C HIS A 128 -10.07 -25.31 4.11
N HIS A 129 -11.11 -24.48 4.25
CA HIS A 129 -12.47 -24.94 4.47
C HIS A 129 -13.47 -23.98 3.82
N CYS A 130 -14.47 -24.51 3.10
CA CYS A 130 -15.62 -23.74 2.64
C CYS A 130 -16.90 -24.52 2.88
N THR A 131 -17.80 -23.95 3.66
CA THR A 131 -19.17 -24.42 3.78
C THR A 131 -20.13 -23.30 3.44
N ALA A 132 -21.17 -23.62 2.67
CA ALA A 132 -22.25 -22.73 2.34
C ALA A 132 -23.57 -23.47 2.52
N ARG A 133 -24.54 -22.82 3.14
CA ARG A 133 -25.87 -23.36 3.40
C ARG A 133 -26.92 -22.31 3.11
N PHE A 134 -27.94 -22.66 2.34
CA PHE A 134 -29.11 -21.80 2.15
C PHE A 134 -30.31 -22.34 2.90
N HIS A 135 -31.02 -21.47 3.63
CA HIS A 135 -32.18 -21.88 4.43
C HIS A 135 -33.45 -22.04 3.60
N ASP A 136 -33.71 -21.08 2.71
CA ASP A 136 -34.94 -21.05 1.91
C ASP A 136 -34.63 -21.28 0.44
N PHE A 137 -35.38 -22.18 -0.18
CA PHE A 137 -35.29 -22.50 -1.60
C PHE A 137 -36.69 -22.66 -2.17
N ARG A 138 -37.11 -21.70 -3.01
CA ARG A 138 -38.44 -21.69 -3.62
C ARG A 138 -38.29 -21.71 -5.12
N ILE A 139 -38.87 -22.73 -5.74
CA ILE A 139 -38.96 -22.84 -7.20
C ILE A 139 -40.40 -22.58 -7.60
N ARG A 140 -40.58 -21.79 -8.65
CA ARG A 140 -41.83 -21.72 -9.42
C ARG A 140 -41.53 -22.22 -10.82
N LEU A 141 -42.19 -23.31 -11.19
CA LEU A 141 -42.16 -23.87 -12.53
C LEU A 141 -43.35 -23.29 -13.29
N SER A 142 -43.13 -22.85 -14.53
CA SER A 142 -44.17 -22.36 -15.42
C SER A 142 -43.97 -22.96 -16.82
N GLY A 143 -45.02 -22.95 -17.64
CA GLY A 143 -45.01 -23.50 -18.99
C GLY A 143 -46.06 -24.59 -19.19
N SER A 144 -45.66 -25.70 -19.83
CA SER A 144 -46.54 -26.81 -20.22
C SER A 144 -47.22 -27.53 -19.03
N MET A 145 -48.18 -28.42 -19.33
CA MET A 145 -48.88 -29.26 -18.34
C MET A 145 -47.93 -30.12 -17.47
N ALA A 146 -46.69 -30.37 -17.94
CA ALA A 146 -45.68 -31.03 -17.12
C ALA A 146 -45.14 -30.14 -15.99
N ALA A 147 -45.37 -28.83 -15.98
CA ALA A 147 -45.06 -27.98 -14.84
C ALA A 147 -45.83 -28.43 -13.57
N ASP A 148 -47.09 -28.85 -13.72
CA ASP A 148 -47.91 -29.38 -12.62
C ASP A 148 -47.38 -30.73 -12.11
N ILE A 149 -46.91 -31.57 -13.03
CA ILE A 149 -46.27 -32.87 -12.70
C ILE A 149 -44.93 -32.63 -12.00
N LEU A 150 -44.11 -31.71 -12.49
CA LEU A 150 -42.82 -31.34 -11.89
C LEU A 150 -42.99 -30.63 -10.54
N HIS A 151 -44.14 -30.02 -10.29
CA HIS A 151 -44.48 -29.45 -8.98
C HIS A 151 -44.49 -30.53 -7.88
N TRP A 152 -44.74 -31.80 -8.22
CA TRP A 152 -44.66 -32.93 -7.28
C TRP A 152 -43.20 -33.29 -6.95
N PHE A 153 -42.27 -32.98 -7.84
CA PHE A 153 -40.83 -33.19 -7.66
C PHE A 153 -40.11 -31.97 -7.07
N ARG A 154 -40.83 -30.88 -6.76
CA ARG A 154 -40.28 -29.62 -6.25
C ARG A 154 -39.34 -29.80 -5.05
N THR A 155 -39.64 -30.73 -4.14
CA THR A 155 -38.79 -31.02 -2.98
C THR A 155 -37.46 -31.65 -3.37
N ILE A 156 -37.45 -32.54 -4.37
CA ILE A 156 -36.25 -33.23 -4.86
C ILE A 156 -35.40 -32.25 -5.67
N LEU A 157 -36.03 -31.54 -6.62
CA LEU A 157 -35.37 -30.51 -7.43
C LEU A 157 -34.82 -29.38 -6.58
N GLY A 158 -35.57 -28.95 -5.56
CA GLY A 158 -35.12 -27.94 -4.61
C GLY A 158 -33.88 -28.37 -3.83
N LYS A 159 -33.84 -29.62 -3.35
CA LYS A 159 -32.64 -30.17 -2.68
C LYS A 159 -31.44 -30.26 -3.61
N ALA A 160 -31.65 -30.72 -4.84
CA ALA A 160 -30.60 -30.89 -5.84
C ALA A 160 -30.01 -29.53 -6.28
N MET A 161 -30.86 -28.57 -6.65
CA MET A 161 -30.44 -27.22 -7.02
C MET A 161 -29.78 -26.50 -5.83
N LYS A 162 -30.32 -26.64 -4.61
CA LYS A 162 -29.70 -26.07 -3.41
C LYS A 162 -28.25 -26.54 -3.26
N ARG A 163 -28.02 -27.86 -3.32
CA ARG A 163 -26.67 -28.42 -3.22
C ARG A 163 -25.75 -27.90 -4.33
N LYS A 164 -26.25 -27.82 -5.57
CA LYS A 164 -25.47 -27.31 -6.70
C LYS A 164 -25.08 -25.84 -6.51
N VAL A 165 -25.99 -25.01 -5.99
CA VAL A 165 -25.71 -23.58 -5.72
C VAL A 165 -24.72 -23.42 -4.55
N GLU A 166 -24.82 -24.24 -3.51
CA GLU A 166 -23.85 -24.27 -2.39
C GLU A 166 -22.44 -24.62 -2.90
N GLU A 167 -22.32 -25.64 -3.75
CA GLU A 167 -21.06 -26.04 -4.40
C GLU A 167 -20.51 -24.92 -5.31
N THR A 168 -21.35 -24.33 -6.15
CA THR A 168 -20.97 -23.22 -7.05
C THR A 168 -20.51 -21.99 -6.27
N TYR A 169 -21.14 -21.68 -5.13
CA TYR A 169 -20.72 -20.57 -4.28
C TYR A 169 -19.29 -20.79 -3.77
N CYS A 170 -18.98 -21.97 -3.21
CA CYS A 170 -17.62 -22.27 -2.76
C CYS A 170 -16.60 -22.23 -3.90
N LYS A 171 -16.95 -22.77 -5.06
CA LYS A 171 -16.11 -22.71 -6.27
C LYS A 171 -15.81 -21.27 -6.68
N MET A 172 -16.83 -20.41 -6.70
CA MET A 172 -16.68 -18.99 -7.05
C MET A 172 -15.76 -18.25 -6.08
N ILE A 173 -15.86 -18.51 -4.77
CA ILE A 173 -14.95 -17.90 -3.80
C ILE A 173 -13.50 -18.33 -4.08
N SER A 174 -13.29 -19.62 -4.35
CA SER A 174 -11.96 -20.18 -4.62
C SER A 174 -11.35 -19.68 -5.92
N GLU A 175 -12.15 -19.61 -6.99
CA GLU A 175 -11.64 -19.38 -8.34
C GLU A 175 -11.70 -17.90 -8.76
N LYS A 176 -12.54 -17.08 -8.12
CA LYS A 176 -12.72 -15.67 -8.47
C LYS A 176 -12.34 -14.71 -7.35
N LEU A 177 -12.93 -14.86 -6.15
CA LEU A 177 -12.70 -13.89 -5.06
C LEU A 177 -11.27 -13.97 -4.55
N LEU A 178 -10.78 -15.17 -4.25
CA LEU A 178 -9.49 -15.35 -3.61
C LEU A 178 -8.32 -14.92 -4.51
N PRO A 179 -8.28 -15.29 -5.81
CA PRO A 179 -7.25 -14.81 -6.72
C PRO A 179 -7.30 -13.30 -6.92
N TRP A 180 -8.51 -12.71 -6.98
CA TRP A 180 -8.65 -11.26 -7.06
C TRP A 180 -8.08 -10.56 -5.81
N LEU A 181 -8.40 -11.06 -4.61
CA LEU A 181 -7.91 -10.50 -3.35
C LEU A 181 -6.38 -10.63 -3.24
N GLN A 182 -5.82 -11.78 -3.61
CA GLN A 182 -4.39 -12.01 -3.67
C GLN A 182 -3.72 -11.06 -4.67
N TYR A 183 -4.33 -10.84 -5.84
CA TYR A 183 -3.83 -9.88 -6.81
C TYR A 183 -3.83 -8.44 -6.25
N GLN A 184 -4.89 -8.00 -5.55
CA GLN A 184 -4.90 -6.66 -4.95
C GLN A 184 -3.77 -6.48 -3.92
N ILE A 185 -3.54 -7.49 -3.07
CA ILE A 185 -2.51 -7.44 -2.01
C ILE A 185 -1.09 -7.46 -2.61
N THR A 186 -0.84 -8.29 -3.62
CA THR A 186 0.48 -8.39 -4.27
C THR A 186 0.80 -7.18 -5.14
N LYS A 187 -0.22 -6.54 -5.72
CA LYS A 187 -0.08 -5.35 -6.56
C LYS A 187 0.14 -4.07 -5.76
N PHE A 188 -0.45 -3.96 -4.56
CA PHE A 188 -0.34 -2.78 -3.71
C PHE A 188 1.12 -2.33 -3.44
N PRO A 189 2.08 -3.22 -3.09
CA PRO A 189 3.49 -2.86 -2.96
C PRO A 189 4.12 -2.27 -4.22
N GLY A 190 3.80 -2.81 -5.40
CA GLY A 190 4.35 -2.35 -6.68
C GLY A 190 3.96 -0.93 -7.06
N TYR A 191 3.01 -0.33 -6.35
CA TYR A 191 2.60 1.07 -6.51
C TYR A 191 3.23 2.03 -5.52
N LEU A 192 4.04 1.54 -4.59
CA LEU A 192 4.78 2.34 -3.61
C LEU A 192 6.23 2.49 -4.09
N GLU A 193 6.42 3.27 -5.15
CA GLU A 193 7.73 3.82 -5.50
C GLU A 193 7.81 5.25 -4.95
N ILE A 194 8.72 5.47 -4.00
CA ILE A 194 8.98 6.80 -3.44
C ILE A 194 10.31 7.28 -4.01
N ASN A 195 10.24 8.29 -4.87
CA ASN A 195 11.42 8.96 -5.41
C ASN A 195 11.85 10.06 -4.42
N PHE A 196 13.05 9.93 -3.88
CA PHE A 196 13.69 10.95 -3.06
C PHE A 196 14.72 11.68 -3.93
N GLY A 197 14.24 12.62 -4.76
CA GLY A 197 15.06 13.27 -5.77
C GLY A 197 15.32 12.38 -7.00
N GLU A 198 16.33 12.73 -7.80
CA GLU A 198 16.63 12.04 -9.06
C GLU A 198 17.37 10.69 -8.87
N ASN A 199 18.06 10.55 -7.74
CA ASN A 199 19.07 9.50 -7.56
C ASN A 199 18.68 8.38 -6.58
N ILE A 200 17.55 8.51 -5.88
CA ILE A 200 17.16 7.61 -4.80
C ILE A 200 15.74 7.13 -5.02
N LYS A 201 15.59 5.82 -5.05
CA LYS A 201 14.29 5.16 -5.20
C LYS A 201 14.09 4.16 -4.08
N LEU A 202 12.97 4.27 -3.38
CA LEU A 202 12.48 3.23 -2.49
C LEU A 202 11.39 2.45 -3.22
N SER A 203 11.64 1.16 -3.46
CA SER A 203 10.65 0.20 -3.93
C SER A 203 10.28 -0.75 -2.78
N GLN A 204 8.99 -1.04 -2.65
CA GLN A 204 8.50 -1.93 -1.61
C GLN A 204 7.81 -3.14 -2.24
N SER A 205 8.08 -4.33 -1.69
CA SER A 205 7.44 -5.57 -2.10
C SER A 205 6.91 -6.32 -0.88
N LEU A 206 5.79 -7.03 -1.01
CA LEU A 206 5.29 -7.88 0.06
C LEU A 206 6.31 -9.00 0.35
N HIS A 207 6.75 -9.11 1.61
CA HIS A 207 7.64 -10.16 2.08
C HIS A 207 6.87 -11.31 2.71
N SER A 208 6.01 -11.01 3.67
CA SER A 208 5.20 -12.01 4.36
C SER A 208 3.92 -11.42 4.92
N ILE A 209 2.94 -12.26 5.15
CA ILE A 209 1.69 -11.91 5.84
C ILE A 209 1.68 -12.66 7.18
N ALA A 210 1.51 -11.93 8.27
CA ALA A 210 1.35 -12.48 9.60
C ALA A 210 -0.03 -12.14 10.14
N MET A 211 -0.67 -13.10 10.80
CA MET A 211 -2.02 -12.93 11.33
C MET A 211 -2.02 -13.18 12.84
N THR A 212 -2.87 -12.47 13.54
CA THR A 212 -3.20 -12.70 14.95
C THR A 212 -4.71 -12.69 15.12
N ASN A 213 -5.20 -12.89 16.34
CA ASN A 213 -6.63 -12.83 16.63
C ASN A 213 -7.23 -11.41 16.55
N SER A 214 -6.40 -10.36 16.43
CA SER A 214 -6.87 -8.96 16.41
C SER A 214 -6.46 -8.17 15.17
N HIS A 215 -5.49 -8.66 14.40
CA HIS A 215 -4.99 -7.93 13.24
C HIS A 215 -4.28 -8.82 12.22
N ILE A 216 -4.12 -8.27 11.02
CA ILE A 216 -3.30 -8.81 9.93
C ILE A 216 -2.17 -7.82 9.65
N ASP A 217 -0.94 -8.30 9.70
CA ASP A 217 0.28 -7.55 9.38
C ASP A 217 0.81 -7.96 8.01
N LEU A 218 0.84 -7.03 7.06
CA LEU A 218 1.59 -7.15 5.82
C LEU A 218 3.01 -6.63 6.06
N ARG A 219 3.98 -7.53 6.01
CA ARG A 219 5.40 -7.20 6.16
C ARG A 219 5.99 -6.88 4.81
N MET A 220 6.60 -5.71 4.69
CA MET A 220 7.15 -5.22 3.44
C MET A 220 8.67 -5.43 3.45
N LYS A 221 9.22 -5.84 2.31
CA LYS A 221 10.65 -5.78 2.02
C LYS A 221 10.92 -4.46 1.32
N ASN A 222 11.85 -3.69 1.88
CA ASN A 222 12.28 -2.42 1.31
C ASN A 222 13.50 -2.67 0.42
N LYS A 223 13.51 -2.03 -0.75
CA LYS A 223 14.62 -2.02 -1.69
C LYS A 223 14.98 -0.59 -2.00
N PHE A 224 16.18 -0.19 -1.65
CA PHE A 224 16.74 1.12 -1.90
C PHE A 224 17.67 1.04 -3.10
N VAL A 225 17.42 1.85 -4.12
CA VAL A 225 18.31 2.01 -5.26
C VAL A 225 18.94 3.39 -5.19
N THR A 226 20.26 3.44 -5.07
CA THR A 226 21.06 4.67 -4.96
C THR A 226 22.21 4.62 -5.94
N ASN A 227 22.27 5.54 -6.89
CA ASN A 227 23.37 5.61 -7.87
C ASN A 227 23.68 4.25 -8.56
N GLY A 228 22.65 3.43 -8.81
CA GLY A 228 22.79 2.09 -9.42
C GLY A 228 23.12 0.95 -8.44
N HIS A 229 23.37 1.24 -7.16
CA HIS A 229 23.56 0.23 -6.12
C HIS A 229 22.24 -0.11 -5.42
N LEU A 230 22.00 -1.41 -5.21
CA LEU A 230 20.81 -1.93 -4.55
C LEU A 230 21.14 -2.32 -3.10
N ILE A 231 20.41 -1.74 -2.15
CA ILE A 231 20.42 -2.13 -0.74
C ILE A 231 19.05 -2.73 -0.42
N GLU A 232 19.03 -3.96 0.09
CA GLU A 232 17.79 -4.65 0.46
C GLU A 232 17.69 -4.80 1.97
N THR A 233 16.60 -4.33 2.56
CA THR A 233 16.39 -4.43 4.01
C THR A 233 15.02 -4.96 4.36
N LEU A 234 15.01 -5.77 5.42
CA LEU A 234 13.81 -6.37 5.97
C LEU A 234 13.39 -5.59 7.19
N SER A 235 12.12 -5.25 7.22
CA SER A 235 11.53 -4.50 8.31
C SER A 235 11.45 -5.39 9.54
N THR A 236 11.93 -4.88 10.68
CA THR A 236 11.72 -5.56 11.95
C THR A 236 10.24 -5.53 12.32
N LEU A 237 9.78 -6.58 13.00
CA LEU A 237 8.45 -6.60 13.56
C LEU A 237 8.32 -5.48 14.60
N PRO A 238 7.21 -4.73 14.62
CA PRO A 238 6.92 -3.87 15.75
C PRO A 238 6.89 -4.76 17.00
N SER A 239 7.61 -4.35 18.05
CA SER A 239 7.43 -4.95 19.37
C SER A 239 5.94 -4.95 19.71
N SER A 240 5.45 -6.05 20.29
CA SER A 240 4.06 -6.14 20.74
C SER A 240 3.74 -4.90 21.54
N ILE A 241 2.79 -4.08 21.05
CA ILE A 241 2.30 -2.92 21.80
C ILE A 241 1.89 -3.46 23.17
N PRO A 242 2.51 -3.01 24.28
CA PRO A 242 2.17 -3.54 25.59
C PRO A 242 0.67 -3.34 25.82
N ASN A 243 -0.02 -4.42 26.17
CA ASN A 243 -1.48 -4.51 26.41
C ASN A 243 -2.02 -3.54 27.49
N ASN A 244 -1.21 -2.64 28.03
CA ASN A 244 -1.56 -1.74 29.12
C ASN A 244 -2.13 -0.39 28.65
N ASP A 245 -2.04 -0.05 27.36
CA ASP A 245 -2.74 1.12 26.84
C ASP A 245 -4.18 0.75 26.49
N LEU A 246 -5.05 0.85 27.51
CA LEU A 246 -6.51 0.76 27.41
C LEU A 246 -7.11 1.74 26.37
N GLU A 247 -6.34 2.70 25.86
CA GLU A 247 -6.70 3.61 24.76
C GLU A 247 -6.65 2.94 23.37
N SER A 248 -5.85 1.88 23.18
CA SER A 248 -5.75 1.13 21.92
C SER A 248 -7.02 0.34 21.58
N LEU A 249 -7.84 0.02 22.59
CA LEU A 249 -9.18 -0.59 22.44
C LEU A 249 -10.17 0.33 21.70
N TYR A 250 -9.87 1.62 21.59
CA TYR A 250 -10.69 2.61 20.88
C TYR A 250 -10.06 3.13 19.59
N ASN A 251 -8.98 2.52 19.07
CA ASN A 251 -8.40 2.96 17.80
C ASN A 251 -9.47 2.93 16.68
N GLN A 252 -9.84 4.11 16.19
CA GLN A 252 -10.80 4.31 15.10
C GLN A 252 -10.22 4.05 13.71
N LYS A 253 -8.92 3.83 13.63
CA LYS A 253 -8.18 3.70 12.38
C LYS A 253 -8.37 2.30 11.81
N MET A 254 -8.54 2.20 10.50
CA MET A 254 -8.67 0.91 9.78
C MET A 254 -7.30 0.26 9.52
N MET A 255 -6.26 1.07 9.45
CA MET A 255 -4.91 0.68 9.08
C MET A 255 -3.89 1.48 9.90
N GLU A 256 -2.84 0.81 10.33
CA GLU A 256 -1.67 1.41 10.98
C GLU A 256 -0.42 1.12 10.15
N LEU A 257 0.45 2.12 10.06
CA LEU A 257 1.70 2.04 9.32
C LEU A 257 2.86 2.15 10.32
N PHE A 258 3.68 1.11 10.38
CA PHE A 258 4.89 1.08 11.20
C PHE A 258 6.11 1.27 10.31
N ILE A 259 6.91 2.29 10.60
CA ILE A 259 8.20 2.51 9.95
C ILE A 259 9.27 2.42 11.05
N ASP A 260 10.18 1.49 10.86
CA ASP A 260 11.28 1.20 11.77
C ASP A 260 12.44 2.16 11.56
N GLU A 261 13.18 2.42 12.63
CA GLU A 261 14.34 3.32 12.63
C GLU A 261 15.41 2.93 11.59
N PRO A 262 15.78 1.65 11.41
CA PRO A 262 16.73 1.25 10.36
C PRO A 262 16.28 1.65 8.96
N THR A 263 15.00 1.43 8.62
CA THR A 263 14.44 1.85 7.33
C THR A 263 14.57 3.35 7.12
N LEU A 264 14.30 4.18 8.14
CA LEU A 264 14.49 5.64 8.03
C LEU A 264 15.96 6.02 7.91
N GLN A 265 16.83 5.37 8.68
CA GLN A 265 18.26 5.63 8.66
C GLN A 265 18.88 5.32 7.29
N GLU A 266 18.40 4.29 6.61
CA GLU A 266 18.82 3.94 5.25
C GLU A 266 18.42 4.98 4.22
N VAL A 267 17.19 5.49 4.28
CA VAL A 267 16.73 6.60 3.41
C VAL A 267 17.65 7.81 3.58
N VAL A 268 17.95 8.18 4.82
CA VAL A 268 18.78 9.34 5.13
C VAL A 268 20.24 9.12 4.72
N SER A 269 20.76 7.91 4.91
CA SER A 269 22.13 7.59 4.50
C SER A 269 22.28 7.55 2.98
N ALA A 270 21.30 6.98 2.29
CA ALA A 270 21.19 7.07 0.84
C ALA A 270 21.19 8.54 0.36
N ALA A 271 20.39 9.40 0.99
CA ALA A 271 20.34 10.83 0.69
C ALA A 271 21.68 11.54 0.89
N HIS A 272 22.35 11.23 1.99
CA HIS A 272 23.67 11.76 2.28
C HIS A 272 24.71 11.35 1.22
N PHE A 273 24.83 10.05 0.91
CA PHE A 273 25.83 9.55 -0.04
C PHE A 273 25.51 9.85 -1.51
N SER A 274 24.30 10.28 -1.82
CA SER A 274 23.91 10.80 -3.14
C SER A 274 23.97 12.33 -3.23
N ASP A 275 24.70 12.98 -2.31
CA ASP A 275 24.92 14.43 -2.24
C ASP A 275 23.62 15.26 -2.20
N GLN A 276 22.51 14.68 -1.74
CA GLN A 276 21.22 15.39 -1.65
C GLN A 276 21.20 16.37 -0.46
N PHE A 277 22.09 16.20 0.52
CA PHE A 277 22.24 17.11 1.65
C PHE A 277 23.37 18.11 1.44
N LYS A 278 23.41 18.69 0.23
CA LYS A 278 24.31 19.75 -0.16
C LYS A 278 23.48 20.90 -0.76
N ALA A 279 23.75 22.13 -0.32
CA ALA A 279 23.06 23.30 -0.83
C ALA A 279 24.03 24.49 -0.95
N ASN A 280 23.94 25.19 -2.08
CA ASN A 280 24.65 26.44 -2.29
C ASN A 280 23.70 27.60 -2.02
N ILE A 281 24.06 28.45 -1.06
CA ILE A 281 23.28 29.61 -0.65
C ILE A 281 23.95 30.85 -1.23
N THR A 282 23.18 31.58 -2.03
CA THR A 282 23.53 32.93 -2.47
C THR A 282 22.52 33.91 -1.87
N SER A 283 23.00 35.07 -1.45
CA SER A 283 22.15 36.07 -0.80
C SER A 283 22.75 37.46 -0.99
N PRO A 284 21.93 38.52 -1.14
CA PRO A 284 22.43 39.89 -1.21
C PRO A 284 23.18 40.32 0.07
N PHE A 285 22.98 39.62 1.19
CA PHE A 285 23.64 39.88 2.48
C PHE A 285 25.02 39.21 2.60
N LEU A 286 25.34 38.25 1.72
CA LEU A 286 26.64 37.57 1.67
C LEU A 286 27.62 38.39 0.83
N LYS A 287 27.95 39.58 1.32
CA LYS A 287 28.91 40.51 0.70
C LYS A 287 29.84 41.07 1.75
N THR A 288 31.04 41.42 1.34
CA THR A 288 32.05 42.07 2.19
C THR A 288 31.93 43.59 2.19
N ASP A 289 31.22 44.17 1.22
CA ASP A 289 30.94 45.62 1.14
C ASP A 289 29.45 45.87 0.85
N CYS A 290 28.83 46.74 1.65
CA CYS A 290 27.44 47.16 1.52
C CYS A 290 27.14 48.42 2.35
N GLU A 291 26.10 49.16 1.95
CA GLU A 291 25.66 50.39 2.65
C GLU A 291 24.79 50.12 3.91
N MET A 292 24.21 48.92 4.05
CA MET A 292 23.32 48.56 5.17
C MET A 292 23.84 47.37 5.98
N LEU A 293 23.19 46.21 5.93
CA LEU A 293 23.57 45.01 6.68
C LEU A 293 24.11 43.95 5.71
N CYS A 294 25.37 43.58 5.86
CA CYS A 294 25.96 42.42 5.17
C CYS A 294 27.04 41.78 6.05
N LEU A 295 27.55 40.63 5.62
CA LEU A 295 28.57 39.91 6.38
C LEU A 295 29.81 40.77 6.66
N GLY A 296 30.24 41.61 5.72
CA GLY A 296 31.36 42.53 5.92
C GLY A 296 31.12 43.63 6.96
N THR A 297 29.87 44.02 7.22
CA THR A 297 29.56 44.96 8.31
C THR A 297 29.58 44.29 9.68
N LEU A 298 29.28 42.98 9.74
CA LEU A 298 29.32 42.19 10.97
C LEU A 298 30.74 41.71 11.31
N PHE A 299 31.52 41.43 10.26
CA PHE A 299 32.91 40.99 10.33
C PHE A 299 33.75 41.91 9.42
N PRO A 300 34.14 43.11 9.90
CA PRO A 300 34.90 44.08 9.11
C PRO A 300 36.23 43.54 8.57
N GLU A 301 36.80 42.55 9.26
CA GLU A 301 38.04 41.88 8.86
C GLU A 301 37.91 41.18 7.49
N LEU A 302 36.72 40.65 7.17
CA LEU A 302 36.43 40.07 5.85
C LEU A 302 36.59 41.09 4.73
N GLY A 303 36.09 42.31 4.93
CA GLY A 303 36.18 43.39 3.94
C GLY A 303 37.60 43.92 3.78
N ALA A 304 38.36 43.98 4.88
CA ALA A 304 39.75 44.41 4.86
C ALA A 304 40.67 43.42 4.12
N GLU A 305 40.48 42.11 4.33
CA GLU A 305 41.35 41.09 3.71
C GLU A 305 40.94 40.74 2.27
N LEU A 306 39.64 40.64 1.97
CA LEU A 306 39.16 40.20 0.64
C LEU A 306 38.83 41.35 -0.31
N GLY A 307 38.69 42.57 0.19
CA GLY A 307 38.15 43.69 -0.58
C GLY A 307 36.65 43.52 -0.91
N PRO A 308 36.06 44.38 -1.77
CA PRO A 308 34.64 44.37 -2.07
C PRO A 308 34.27 43.20 -3.00
N THR A 309 33.68 42.14 -2.43
CA THR A 309 33.33 40.91 -3.14
C THR A 309 31.99 40.34 -2.64
N SER A 310 31.43 39.42 -3.42
CA SER A 310 30.28 38.61 -3.01
C SER A 310 30.77 37.24 -2.58
N LEU A 311 30.07 36.64 -1.62
CA LEU A 311 30.42 35.35 -1.03
C LEU A 311 29.36 34.31 -1.39
N ILE A 312 29.79 33.07 -1.55
CA ILE A 312 28.90 31.90 -1.63
C ILE A 312 29.08 31.09 -0.35
N VAL A 313 27.97 30.63 0.20
CA VAL A 313 27.99 29.69 1.31
C VAL A 313 27.59 28.32 0.78
N GLU A 314 28.47 27.34 0.89
CA GLU A 314 28.15 25.92 0.70
C GLU A 314 27.79 25.33 2.05
N VAL A 315 26.64 24.66 2.14
CA VAL A 315 26.24 23.88 3.31
C VAL A 315 26.18 22.42 2.89
N LYS A 316 26.91 21.56 3.60
CA LYS A 316 26.85 20.11 3.37
C LYS A 316 26.90 19.34 4.67
N THR A 317 26.24 18.19 4.72
CA THR A 317 26.39 17.27 5.87
C THR A 317 27.78 16.64 5.88
N LEU A 318 28.45 16.62 7.03
CA LEU A 318 29.76 15.96 7.22
C LEU A 318 29.62 14.44 7.37
N ALA A 319 28.52 14.01 7.96
CA ALA A 319 28.15 12.61 8.12
C ALA A 319 26.65 12.44 7.90
N SER A 320 26.23 11.21 7.58
CA SER A 320 24.81 10.86 7.46
C SER A 320 24.06 11.24 8.74
N PRO A 321 22.99 12.05 8.67
CA PRO A 321 22.19 12.38 9.85
C PRO A 321 21.64 11.13 10.52
N ILE A 322 21.60 11.13 11.86
CA ILE A 322 21.14 9.98 12.64
C ILE A 322 19.71 10.22 13.08
N ILE A 323 18.79 9.33 12.69
CA ILE A 323 17.40 9.35 13.17
C ILE A 323 17.28 8.43 14.38
N ARG A 324 16.65 8.94 15.45
CA ARG A 324 16.25 8.14 16.61
C ARG A 324 14.77 8.28 16.88
N LEU A 325 14.09 7.14 16.99
CA LEU A 325 12.67 7.07 17.35
C LEU A 325 12.54 6.78 18.85
N PHE A 326 11.98 7.72 19.58
CA PHE A 326 11.60 7.56 20.99
C PHE A 326 10.08 7.47 21.10
N GLU A 327 9.60 7.15 22.30
CA GLU A 327 8.17 7.08 22.56
C GLU A 327 7.49 8.42 22.18
N LYS A 328 6.63 8.37 21.15
CA LYS A 328 5.87 9.51 20.60
C LYS A 328 6.70 10.65 19.98
N ARG A 329 8.02 10.51 19.84
CA ARG A 329 8.91 11.57 19.30
C ARG A 329 9.99 10.99 18.39
N ALA A 330 10.32 11.73 17.34
CA ALA A 330 11.46 11.42 16.48
C ALA A 330 12.47 12.57 16.54
N PHE A 331 13.75 12.23 16.68
CA PHE A 331 14.84 13.20 16.66
C PHE A 331 15.80 12.89 15.52
N VAL A 332 16.34 13.95 14.93
CA VAL A 332 17.38 13.91 13.91
C VAL A 332 18.60 14.62 14.48
N PHE A 333 19.71 13.93 14.52
CA PHE A 333 21.00 14.50 14.87
C PHE A 333 21.76 14.76 13.59
N LEU A 334 22.14 16.02 13.37
CA LEU A 334 22.83 16.45 12.17
C LEU A 334 24.19 17.04 12.51
N ASN A 335 25.16 16.74 11.66
CA ASN A 335 26.44 17.39 11.64
C ASN A 335 26.72 17.90 10.23
N ALA A 336 26.94 19.19 10.07
CA ALA A 336 27.10 19.85 8.79
C ALA A 336 28.28 20.82 8.82
N SER A 337 28.94 20.98 7.68
CA SER A 337 29.86 22.09 7.46
C SER A 337 29.16 23.21 6.71
N VAL A 338 29.50 24.42 7.11
CA VAL A 338 29.15 25.66 6.44
C VAL A 338 30.48 26.29 6.01
N GLU A 339 30.70 26.30 4.70
CA GLU A 339 31.94 26.74 4.08
C GLU A 339 31.66 28.01 3.27
N ILE A 340 32.46 29.06 3.50
CA ILE A 340 32.29 30.36 2.86
C ILE A 340 33.39 30.55 1.82
N PHE A 341 33.00 30.84 0.59
CA PHE A 341 33.89 31.02 -0.56
C PHE A 341 33.78 32.42 -1.14
N ASP A 342 34.90 32.97 -1.61
CA ASP A 342 34.93 34.20 -2.40
C ASP A 342 34.57 33.92 -3.86
N LEU A 343 33.50 34.56 -4.35
CA LEU A 343 33.02 34.45 -5.72
C LEU A 343 34.06 34.90 -6.75
N ASN A 344 34.91 35.86 -6.42
CA ASN A 344 35.91 36.38 -7.36
C ASN A 344 37.03 35.38 -7.63
N ILE A 345 37.42 34.58 -6.62
CA ILE A 345 38.40 33.50 -6.79
C ILE A 345 37.79 32.36 -7.61
N LEU A 346 36.52 32.03 -7.37
CA LEU A 346 35.77 31.06 -8.17
C LEU A 346 35.73 31.44 -9.66
N LYS A 347 35.43 32.71 -9.96
CA LYS A 347 35.38 33.21 -11.34
C LYS A 347 36.75 33.19 -12.04
N LYS A 348 37.82 33.66 -11.38
CA LYS A 348 39.18 33.66 -11.94
C LYS A 348 39.71 32.26 -12.25
N ASN A 349 39.40 31.26 -11.41
CA ASN A 349 39.82 29.88 -11.64
C ASN A 349 38.97 29.17 -12.70
N SER A 350 37.70 29.51 -12.86
CA SER A 350 36.88 29.00 -13.96
C SER A 350 37.35 29.53 -15.33
N THR A 351 37.75 30.80 -15.44
CA THR A 351 38.29 31.37 -16.68
C THR A 351 39.62 30.76 -17.10
N ASN A 352 40.48 30.39 -16.15
CA ASN A 352 41.75 29.70 -16.45
C ASN A 352 41.57 28.23 -16.90
N ARG A 353 40.39 27.63 -16.66
CA ARG A 353 40.05 26.29 -17.18
C ARG A 353 39.35 26.33 -18.54
N VAL A 354 38.64 27.41 -18.86
CA VAL A 354 37.88 27.55 -20.12
C VAL A 354 38.76 27.98 -21.30
N GLU A 355 40.02 28.38 -21.10
CA GLU A 355 40.94 28.58 -22.23
C GLU A 355 41.36 27.29 -22.95
N ASN A 356 41.01 26.11 -22.43
CA ASN A 356 41.30 24.82 -23.08
C ASN A 356 40.08 24.01 -23.53
N ASP A 357 38.84 24.47 -23.33
CA ASP A 357 37.65 23.78 -23.87
C ASP A 357 36.60 24.76 -24.35
N ILE A 358 36.09 24.46 -25.55
CA ILE A 358 35.20 25.29 -26.37
C ILE A 358 33.91 25.62 -25.61
N ILE A 359 33.52 26.89 -25.75
CA ILE A 359 32.39 27.59 -25.14
C ILE A 359 31.07 26.80 -25.23
N ASP A 360 30.51 26.47 -24.07
CA ASP A 360 29.06 26.27 -23.90
C ASP A 360 28.56 27.08 -22.69
N ASN A 361 27.57 27.95 -22.95
CA ASN A 361 27.20 29.09 -22.10
C ASN A 361 26.27 28.77 -20.92
N ASN A 362 26.34 27.56 -20.36
CA ASN A 362 25.63 27.20 -19.13
C ASN A 362 26.59 26.43 -18.20
N VAL A 363 27.53 27.15 -17.58
CA VAL A 363 28.36 26.58 -16.52
C VAL A 363 27.51 26.52 -15.25
N ASP A 364 26.86 25.39 -15.06
CA ASP A 364 26.34 24.96 -13.78
C ASP A 364 27.55 24.79 -12.84
N ILE A 365 27.71 25.72 -11.88
CA ILE A 365 28.85 25.75 -10.94
C ILE A 365 28.64 24.62 -9.93
N THR A 366 28.86 23.39 -10.38
CA THR A 366 28.45 22.18 -9.65
C THR A 366 29.51 21.64 -8.72
N ASN A 367 30.76 22.14 -8.73
CA ASN A 367 31.78 21.63 -7.79
C ASN A 367 32.92 22.61 -7.48
N PRO A 368 32.93 23.29 -6.30
CA PRO A 368 34.08 24.03 -5.80
C PRO A 368 35.15 23.10 -5.18
N VAL A 369 35.53 22.01 -5.87
CA VAL A 369 36.33 20.90 -5.31
C VAL A 369 37.84 21.24 -5.12
N LEU A 370 38.28 22.48 -5.39
CA LEU A 370 39.71 22.84 -5.36
C LEU A 370 40.00 24.21 -4.74
N LEU A 371 39.06 24.76 -3.97
CA LEU A 371 39.24 26.04 -3.30
C LEU A 371 39.17 25.85 -1.81
N ASP A 372 40.17 26.35 -1.09
CA ASP A 372 40.11 26.43 0.35
C ASP A 372 39.04 27.46 0.74
N PRO A 373 38.13 27.12 1.66
CA PRO A 373 37.18 28.09 2.18
C PRO A 373 37.90 29.23 2.91
N VAL A 374 37.30 30.42 2.87
CA VAL A 374 37.75 31.58 3.66
C VAL A 374 37.46 31.31 5.14
N ILE A 375 36.28 30.75 5.41
CA ILE A 375 35.82 30.34 6.74
C ILE A 375 35.15 28.99 6.61
N SER A 376 35.51 28.07 7.49
CA SER A 376 34.84 26.78 7.67
C SER A 376 34.26 26.70 9.07
N ILE A 377 32.96 26.40 9.16
CA ILE A 377 32.20 26.29 10.42
C ILE A 377 31.57 24.91 10.48
N GLU A 378 31.84 24.16 11.55
CA GLU A 378 31.10 22.95 11.88
C GLU A 378 29.85 23.32 12.68
N VAL A 379 28.70 22.86 12.20
CA VAL A 379 27.41 23.03 12.84
C VAL A 379 26.88 21.67 13.26
N SER A 380 26.82 21.45 14.57
CA SER A 380 26.18 20.29 15.16
C SER A 380 24.82 20.70 15.74
N GLY A 381 23.80 19.88 15.53
CA GLY A 381 22.45 20.22 15.97
C GLY A 381 21.55 19.02 16.16
N GLU A 382 20.51 19.23 16.96
CA GLU A 382 19.41 18.33 17.14
C GLU A 382 18.17 18.92 16.44
N ALA A 383 17.32 18.09 15.87
CA ALA A 383 16.04 18.53 15.33
C ALA A 383 14.95 17.55 15.74
N GLU A 384 13.80 18.07 16.15
CA GLU A 384 12.61 17.26 16.34
C GLU A 384 11.90 17.09 15.00
N LEU A 385 11.61 15.85 14.62
CA LEU A 385 10.93 15.48 13.40
C LEU A 385 9.45 15.21 13.68
N PHE A 386 8.60 16.02 13.05
CA PHE A 386 7.15 15.84 13.06
C PHE A 386 6.71 15.23 11.74
N LEU A 387 6.06 14.09 11.79
CA LEU A 387 5.52 13.41 10.62
C LEU A 387 4.02 13.63 10.53
N ILE A 388 3.55 14.08 9.37
CA ILE A 388 2.14 14.32 9.06
C ILE A 388 1.80 13.54 7.79
N ILE A 389 0.64 12.88 7.77
CA ILE A 389 0.13 12.26 6.55
C ILE A 389 -0.95 13.18 5.98
N GLU A 390 -0.71 13.75 4.81
CA GLU A 390 -1.64 14.62 4.10
C GLU A 390 -1.70 14.21 2.63
N ASN A 391 -2.91 14.12 2.05
CA ASN A 391 -3.11 13.77 0.64
C ASN A 391 -2.35 12.49 0.18
N ARG A 392 -2.32 11.47 1.05
CA ARG A 392 -1.59 10.20 0.84
C ARG A 392 -0.06 10.35 0.70
N LYS A 393 0.48 11.48 1.14
CA LYS A 393 1.92 11.73 1.26
C LYS A 393 2.31 11.82 2.73
N LEU A 394 3.49 11.30 3.05
CA LEU A 394 4.09 11.47 4.37
C LEU A 394 4.99 12.71 4.30
N GLU A 395 4.61 13.76 5.00
CA GLU A 395 5.37 14.99 5.10
C GLU A 395 6.13 15.05 6.44
N GLY A 396 7.41 15.39 6.37
CA GLY A 396 8.26 15.62 7.53
C GLY A 396 8.51 17.11 7.75
N LYS A 397 8.23 17.61 8.96
CA LYS A 397 8.60 18.95 9.40
C LYS A 397 9.69 18.84 10.45
N LEU A 398 10.82 19.50 10.22
CA LEU A 398 11.93 19.55 11.16
C LEU A 398 11.85 20.84 11.97
N ARG A 399 12.03 20.72 13.28
CA ARG A 399 12.20 21.85 14.19
C ARG A 399 13.55 21.73 14.88
N LEU A 400 14.48 22.60 14.49
CA LEU A 400 15.81 22.66 15.09
C LEU A 400 15.71 22.96 16.60
N ARG A 401 16.53 22.25 17.37
CA ARG A 401 16.73 22.37 18.81
C ARG A 401 18.25 22.37 19.06
N ASN A 402 18.73 23.21 19.97
CA ASN A 402 20.12 23.17 20.43
C ASN A 402 21.17 23.04 19.32
N THR A 403 21.34 24.09 18.53
CA THR A 403 22.41 24.16 17.52
C THR A 403 23.67 24.76 18.12
N LYS A 404 24.82 24.15 17.85
CA LYS A 404 26.14 24.67 18.19
C LYS A 404 26.95 24.84 16.92
N ALA A 405 27.59 25.98 16.79
CA ALA A 405 28.52 26.27 15.70
C ALA A 405 29.92 26.42 16.28
N ILE A 406 30.91 25.80 15.65
CA ILE A 406 32.32 25.88 16.01
C ILE A 406 33.08 26.25 14.74
N VAL A 407 33.89 27.31 14.80
CA VAL A 407 34.77 27.66 13.68
C VAL A 407 35.90 26.63 13.64
N LEU A 408 36.02 25.92 12.52
CA LEU A 408 37.08 24.92 12.30
C LEU A 408 38.35 25.59 11.81
N GLU A 409 38.21 26.44 10.80
CA GLU A 409 39.32 27.10 10.14
C GLU A 409 38.87 28.48 9.65
N SER A 410 39.73 29.47 9.85
CA SER A 410 39.52 30.81 9.33
C SER A 410 40.85 31.32 8.80
N LYS A 411 40.85 31.79 7.55
CA LYS A 411 42.00 32.48 6.97
C LYS A 411 42.16 33.91 7.51
N LEU A 412 41.17 34.37 8.28
CA LEU A 412 41.19 35.67 8.94
C LEU A 412 41.98 35.54 10.25
N SER A 413 42.94 36.44 10.41
CA SER A 413 43.93 36.41 11.48
C SER A 413 43.35 36.48 12.92
N ASP A 414 42.13 36.99 13.11
CA ASP A 414 41.53 37.27 14.44
C ASP A 414 40.22 36.51 14.78
N MET A 415 39.66 35.69 13.86
CA MET A 415 38.35 35.06 14.09
C MET A 415 38.38 33.80 14.99
N SER A 416 39.56 33.24 15.29
CA SER A 416 39.69 32.00 16.08
C SER A 416 39.49 32.17 17.59
N GLN A 417 39.31 33.40 18.09
CA GLN A 417 39.27 33.74 19.52
C GLN A 417 37.94 34.33 20.02
N LYS A 418 36.93 34.55 19.15
CA LYS A 418 35.60 35.07 19.51
C LYS A 418 34.53 34.04 19.20
#